data_AF-A0AAD3M2W5-F1
#
_entry.id   AF-A0AAD3M2W5-F1
#
_cell.length_a   1.000
_cell.length_b   1.000
_cell.length_c   1.000
_cell.angle_alpha   90.00
_cell.angle_beta   90.00
_cell.angle_gamma   90.00
#
_symmetry.space_group_name_H-M   'P 1'
#
loop_
_entity.id
_entity.type
_entity.pdbx_description
1 polymer ?
#
loop_
_entity_poly.entity_id
_entity_poly.type
_entity_poly.pdbx_seq_one_letter_code
_entity_poly.pdbx_strand_id
1 'polypeptide(L)'
;MSTVKESGTCPDGYRALSTSELRELLQNDDKMDQIIRLNETFQELQVDRETLLTSNRSLAEESLARRPRLNNGKLQLAEKYRELSNLATTCWEKQSQLEARVQKHSLQTAQNLLQEEVARAEEHSEELLEKFMEGNVSLDEFLDSFQSSRKTYHIRRAQAEKMQEIAQAKRQPSKT
;
A
#
# COMPACT_ATOMS: atom_id res chain seq x y z
N MET A 1 46.72 -30.70 -8.61
CA MET A 1 48.14 -31.03 -8.86
C MET A 1 48.74 -29.85 -9.61
N SER A 2 49.08 -28.78 -8.89
CA SER A 2 49.66 -27.58 -9.50
C SER A 2 51.15 -27.59 -9.20
N THR A 3 51.94 -27.76 -10.24
CA THR A 3 53.39 -27.77 -10.20
C THR A 3 53.90 -26.47 -9.58
N VAL A 4 54.53 -26.59 -8.41
CA VAL A 4 55.29 -25.52 -7.76
C VAL A 4 56.43 -25.14 -8.72
N LYS A 5 56.31 -23.99 -9.38
CA LYS A 5 57.38 -23.41 -10.19
C LYS A 5 58.46 -22.97 -9.20
N GLU A 6 59.64 -23.57 -9.27
CA GLU A 6 60.78 -23.30 -8.39
C GLU A 6 61.09 -21.80 -8.33
N SER A 7 60.78 -21.20 -7.17
CA SER A 7 60.97 -19.78 -6.88
C SER A 7 62.40 -19.51 -6.38
N GLY A 8 63.42 -19.91 -7.14
CA GLY A 8 64.80 -19.86 -6.66
C GLY A 8 65.90 -19.77 -7.71
N THR A 9 65.60 -19.74 -9.01
CA THR A 9 66.65 -19.67 -10.02
C THR A 9 67.06 -18.22 -10.22
N CYS A 10 68.20 -17.83 -9.64
CA CYS A 10 68.91 -16.61 -10.03
C CYS A 10 69.02 -16.61 -11.56
N PRO A 11 68.50 -15.58 -12.28
CA PRO A 11 68.55 -15.53 -13.73
C PRO A 11 69.95 -15.89 -14.20
N ASP A 12 70.06 -16.91 -15.04
CA ASP A 12 71.34 -17.52 -15.43
C ASP A 12 72.33 -16.48 -16.01
N GLY A 13 71.80 -15.37 -16.52
CA GLY A 13 72.56 -14.21 -16.98
C GLY A 13 73.42 -13.51 -15.92
N TYR A 14 73.09 -13.57 -14.63
CA TYR A 14 73.93 -12.96 -13.58
C TYR A 14 75.22 -13.76 -13.33
N ARG A 15 75.23 -15.06 -13.65
CA ARG A 15 76.42 -15.91 -13.54
C ARG A 15 77.47 -15.60 -14.61
N ALA A 16 77.07 -14.92 -15.69
CA ALA A 16 77.95 -14.50 -16.77
C ALA A 16 78.66 -13.16 -16.51
N LEU A 17 78.30 -12.44 -15.43
CA LEU A 17 78.85 -11.13 -15.09
C LEU A 17 80.08 -11.24 -14.17
N SER A 18 81.05 -10.36 -14.36
CA SER A 18 82.22 -10.22 -13.48
C SER A 18 81.86 -9.55 -12.15
N THR A 19 82.73 -9.70 -11.14
CA THR A 19 82.52 -9.09 -9.81
C THR A 19 82.47 -7.55 -9.83
N SER A 20 83.13 -6.91 -10.80
CA SER A 20 83.03 -5.46 -11.03
C SER A 20 81.67 -5.07 -11.60
N GLU A 21 81.16 -5.81 -12.58
CA GLU A 21 79.87 -5.53 -13.22
C GLU A 21 78.70 -5.79 -12.26
N LEU A 22 78.80 -6.84 -11.43
CA LEU A 22 77.82 -7.11 -10.38
C LEU A 22 77.81 -6.00 -9.30
N ARG A 23 78.97 -5.44 -8.94
CA ARG A 23 79.05 -4.30 -8.02
C ARG A 23 78.46 -3.02 -8.64
N GLU A 24 78.73 -2.78 -9.91
CA GLU A 24 78.17 -1.65 -10.64
C GLU A 24 76.65 -1.77 -10.75
N LEU A 25 76.13 -2.97 -11.04
CA LEU A 25 74.69 -3.24 -11.07
C LEU A 25 74.04 -3.02 -9.71
N LEU A 26 74.69 -3.48 -8.62
CA LEU A 26 74.19 -3.30 -7.26
C LEU A 26 74.20 -1.83 -6.81
N GLN A 27 75.08 -1.00 -7.37
CA GLN A 27 75.21 0.42 -7.05
C GLN A 27 74.40 1.34 -7.99
N ASN A 28 73.76 0.77 -9.02
CA ASN A 28 73.03 1.51 -10.02
C ASN A 28 71.55 1.09 -10.03
N ASP A 29 70.76 1.80 -9.21
CA ASP A 29 69.33 1.55 -9.05
C ASP A 29 68.56 1.63 -10.38
N ASP A 30 68.97 2.51 -11.30
CA ASP A 30 68.32 2.65 -12.62
C ASP A 30 68.45 1.38 -13.47
N LYS A 31 69.61 0.70 -13.40
CA LYS A 31 69.82 -0.58 -14.11
C LYS A 31 68.99 -1.70 -13.49
N MET A 32 68.87 -1.71 -12.15
CA MET A 32 68.01 -2.68 -11.45
C MET A 32 66.53 -2.46 -11.80
N ASP A 33 66.08 -1.21 -11.82
CA ASP A 33 64.74 -0.80 -12.27
C ASP A 33 64.46 -1.25 -13.71
N GLN A 34 65.45 -1.11 -14.61
CA GLN A 34 65.33 -1.54 -15.99
C GLN A 34 65.15 -3.06 -16.09
N ILE A 35 65.90 -3.85 -15.31
CA ILE A 35 65.74 -5.30 -15.27
C ILE A 35 64.35 -5.69 -14.76
N ILE A 36 63.85 -5.03 -13.71
CA ILE A 36 62.50 -5.28 -13.19
C ILE A 36 61.43 -4.95 -14.23
N ARG A 37 61.58 -3.85 -14.98
CA ARG A 37 60.65 -3.49 -16.07
C ARG A 37 60.68 -4.48 -17.23
N LEU A 38 61.81 -5.15 -17.46
CA LEU A 38 61.98 -6.17 -18.49
C LEU A 38 61.57 -7.58 -18.03
N ASN A 39 61.31 -7.77 -16.74
CA ASN A 39 60.87 -9.04 -16.20
C ASN A 39 59.46 -9.39 -16.70
N GLU A 40 59.31 -10.56 -17.31
CA GLU A 40 58.04 -11.00 -17.92
C GLU A 40 56.89 -11.03 -16.91
N THR A 41 57.12 -11.58 -15.72
CA THR A 41 56.10 -11.62 -14.66
C THR A 41 55.68 -10.22 -14.19
N PHE A 42 56.59 -9.25 -14.17
CA PHE A 42 56.26 -7.87 -13.84
C PHE A 42 55.45 -7.20 -14.97
N GLN A 43 55.79 -7.47 -16.23
CA GLN A 43 55.04 -6.95 -17.39
C GLN A 43 53.62 -7.53 -17.46
N GLU A 44 53.45 -8.83 -17.24
CA GLU A 44 52.13 -9.48 -17.15
C GLU A 44 51.27 -8.83 -16.06
N LEU A 45 51.83 -8.60 -14.87
CA LEU A 45 51.13 -7.91 -13.78
C LEU A 45 50.75 -6.47 -14.12
N GLN A 46 51.56 -5.75 -14.90
CA GLN A 46 51.21 -4.39 -15.35
C GLN A 46 50.04 -4.42 -16.33
N VAL A 47 50.03 -5.36 -17.27
CA VAL A 47 48.90 -5.55 -18.20
C VAL A 47 47.63 -5.92 -17.43
N ASP A 48 47.71 -6.86 -16.49
CA ASP A 48 46.59 -7.24 -15.64
C ASP A 48 46.07 -6.05 -14.81
N ARG A 49 46.97 -5.23 -14.27
CA ARG A 49 46.60 -4.00 -13.57
C ARG A 49 45.86 -3.02 -14.49
N GLU A 50 46.35 -2.78 -15.70
CA GLU A 50 45.73 -1.86 -16.65
C GLU A 50 44.36 -2.35 -17.13
N THR A 51 44.22 -3.65 -17.38
CA THR A 51 42.94 -4.26 -17.76
C THR A 51 41.92 -4.14 -16.63
N LEU A 52 42.32 -4.40 -15.38
CA LEU A 52 41.47 -4.22 -14.20
C LEU A 52 41.07 -2.76 -13.98
N LEU A 53 42.01 -1.82 -14.14
CA LEU A 53 41.71 -0.39 -14.02
C LEU A 53 40.72 0.07 -15.07
N THR A 54 40.90 -0.37 -16.32
CA THR A 54 40.01 -0.03 -17.43
C THR A 54 38.63 -0.61 -17.21
N SER A 55 38.54 -1.88 -16.81
CA SER A 55 37.28 -2.55 -16.48
C SER A 55 36.56 -1.86 -15.32
N ASN A 56 37.25 -1.60 -14.21
CA ASN A 56 36.68 -0.91 -13.06
C ASN A 56 36.15 0.49 -13.43
N ARG A 57 36.93 1.24 -14.22
CA ARG A 57 36.53 2.55 -14.72
C ARG A 57 35.25 2.47 -15.55
N SER A 58 35.18 1.54 -16.51
CA SER A 58 34.00 1.37 -17.36
C SER A 58 32.75 1.03 -16.54
N LEU A 59 32.87 0.15 -15.55
CA LEU A 59 31.78 -0.21 -14.63
C LEU A 59 31.35 0.98 -13.76
N ALA A 60 32.31 1.78 -13.28
CA ALA A 60 32.01 2.98 -12.50
C ALA A 60 31.26 4.02 -13.35
N GLU A 61 31.72 4.27 -14.58
CA GLU A 61 31.07 5.19 -15.52
C GLU A 61 29.65 4.74 -15.85
N GLU A 62 29.45 3.45 -16.15
CA GLU A 62 28.12 2.89 -16.42
C GLU A 62 27.19 2.95 -15.20
N SER A 63 27.71 2.60 -14.01
CA SER A 63 26.97 2.69 -12.76
C SER A 63 26.51 4.13 -12.50
N LEU A 64 27.42 5.10 -12.63
CA LEU A 64 27.11 6.52 -12.48
C LEU A 64 26.09 7.00 -13.52
N ALA A 65 26.20 6.58 -14.78
CA ALA A 65 25.25 6.91 -15.83
C ALA A 65 23.83 6.37 -15.56
N ARG A 66 23.71 5.22 -14.88
CA ARG A 66 22.43 4.59 -14.54
C ARG A 66 21.76 5.20 -13.30
N ARG A 67 22.52 5.81 -12.38
CA ARG A 67 22.00 6.38 -11.12
C ARG A 67 20.86 7.39 -11.29
N PRO A 68 20.92 8.38 -12.22
CA PRO A 68 19.85 9.34 -12.39
C PRO A 68 18.51 8.69 -12.75
N ARG A 69 18.51 7.76 -13.70
CA ARG A 69 17.32 7.03 -14.11
C ARG A 69 16.76 6.18 -12.98
N LEU A 70 17.61 5.50 -12.21
CA LEU A 70 17.19 4.70 -11.05
C LEU A 70 16.56 5.58 -9.98
N ASN A 71 17.19 6.70 -9.64
CA ASN A 71 16.67 7.63 -8.63
C ASN A 71 15.35 8.26 -9.07
N ASN A 72 15.24 8.67 -10.34
CA ASN A 72 13.99 9.17 -10.89
C ASN A 72 12.88 8.12 -10.83
N GLY A 73 13.17 6.87 -11.20
CA GLY A 73 12.21 5.77 -11.10
C GLY A 73 11.75 5.51 -9.65
N LYS A 74 12.66 5.60 -8.67
CA LYS A 74 12.31 5.49 -7.24
C LYS A 74 11.38 6.63 -6.80
N LEU A 75 11.64 7.86 -7.22
CA LEU A 75 10.81 9.02 -6.90
C LEU A 75 9.41 8.88 -7.51
N GLN A 76 9.31 8.53 -8.79
CA GLN A 76 8.04 8.29 -9.47
C GLN A 76 7.24 7.17 -8.81
N LEU A 77 7.91 6.08 -8.43
CA LEU A 77 7.26 4.98 -7.72
C LEU A 77 6.73 5.42 -6.36
N ALA A 78 7.51 6.18 -5.58
CA ALA A 78 7.06 6.73 -4.31
C ALA A 78 5.85 7.66 -4.47
N GLU A 79 5.83 8.48 -5.52
CA GLU A 79 4.68 9.32 -5.86
C GLU A 79 3.43 8.49 -6.17
N LYS A 80 3.57 7.43 -6.98
CA LYS A 80 2.45 6.52 -7.29
C LYS A 80 1.91 5.80 -6.06
N TYR A 81 2.77 5.37 -5.14
CA TYR A 81 2.33 4.81 -3.87
C TYR A 81 1.57 5.82 -3.02
N ARG A 82 2.01 7.08 -2.99
CA ARG A 82 1.30 8.16 -2.29
C ARG A 82 -0.07 8.43 -2.92
N GLU A 83 -0.14 8.52 -4.24
CA GLU A 83 -1.42 8.68 -4.97
C GLU A 83 -2.39 7.54 -4.65
N LEU A 84 -1.90 6.29 -4.69
CA LEU A 84 -2.69 5.11 -4.36
C LEU A 84 -3.21 5.15 -2.93
N SER A 85 -2.35 5.49 -1.97
CA SER A 85 -2.72 5.62 -0.56
C SER A 85 -3.84 6.65 -0.37
N ASN A 86 -3.69 7.83 -0.97
CA ASN A 86 -4.71 8.87 -0.93
C ASN A 86 -6.03 8.40 -1.56
N LEU A 87 -5.98 7.75 -2.72
CA LEU A 87 -7.17 7.25 -3.40
C LEU A 87 -7.87 6.17 -2.56
N ALA A 88 -7.11 5.25 -1.96
CA ALA A 88 -7.64 4.21 -1.07
C ALA A 88 -8.36 4.82 0.13
N THR A 89 -7.75 5.82 0.79
CA THR A 89 -8.38 6.56 1.90
C THR A 89 -9.68 7.21 1.46
N THR A 90 -9.68 7.95 0.34
CA THR A 90 -10.91 8.59 -0.15
C THR A 90 -12.00 7.59 -0.54
N CYS A 91 -11.62 6.41 -1.05
CA CYS A 91 -12.55 5.34 -1.37
C CYS A 91 -13.19 4.78 -0.09
N TRP A 92 -12.36 4.51 0.92
CA TRP A 92 -12.81 4.02 2.22
C TRP A 92 -13.75 5.01 2.92
N GLU A 93 -13.41 6.30 2.91
CA GLU A 93 -14.28 7.36 3.45
C GLU A 93 -15.63 7.41 2.73
N LYS A 94 -15.65 7.36 1.40
CA LYS A 94 -16.89 7.34 0.61
C LYS A 94 -17.71 6.09 0.88
N GLN A 95 -17.06 4.93 1.00
CA GLN A 95 -17.71 3.68 1.33
C GLN A 95 -18.35 3.74 2.72
N SER A 96 -17.61 4.21 3.73
CA SER A 96 -18.13 4.37 5.09
C SER A 96 -19.34 5.31 5.14
N GLN A 97 -19.28 6.44 4.42
CA GLN A 97 -20.41 7.37 4.32
C GLN A 97 -21.61 6.73 3.63
N LEU A 98 -21.38 5.94 2.57
CA LEU A 98 -22.44 5.23 1.87
C LEU A 98 -23.09 4.19 2.77
N GLU A 99 -22.29 3.38 3.47
CA GLU A 99 -22.78 2.39 4.43
C GLU A 99 -23.62 3.03 5.53
N ALA A 100 -23.17 4.14 6.11
CA ALA A 100 -23.95 4.89 7.11
C ALA A 100 -25.29 5.37 6.55
N ARG A 101 -25.33 5.88 5.31
CA ARG A 101 -26.58 6.29 4.65
C ARG A 101 -27.49 5.10 4.35
N VAL A 102 -26.94 4.00 3.85
CA VAL A 102 -27.69 2.77 3.56
C VAL A 102 -28.29 2.20 4.84
N GLN A 103 -27.56 2.22 5.96
CA GLN A 103 -28.10 1.80 7.26
C GLN A 103 -29.22 2.72 7.74
N LYS A 104 -29.03 4.04 7.68
CA LYS A 104 -30.06 5.02 8.07
C LYS A 104 -31.33 4.91 7.23
N HIS A 105 -31.17 4.70 5.93
CA HIS A 105 -32.27 4.60 4.96
C HIS A 105 -32.60 3.15 4.59
N SER A 106 -32.21 2.19 5.43
CA SER A 106 -32.49 0.79 5.15
C SER A 106 -34.01 0.55 5.26
N LEU A 107 -34.52 -0.38 4.46
CA LEU A 107 -35.92 -0.80 4.54
C LEU A 107 -36.29 -1.27 5.95
N GLN A 108 -35.36 -1.94 6.64
CA GLN A 108 -35.54 -2.39 8.00
C GLN A 108 -35.66 -1.22 8.98
N THR A 109 -34.81 -0.20 8.86
CA THR A 109 -34.88 1.02 9.68
C THR A 109 -36.21 1.74 9.46
N ALA A 110 -36.63 1.91 8.20
CA ALA A 110 -37.92 2.52 7.87
C ALA A 110 -39.11 1.72 8.45
N GLN A 111 -39.05 0.39 8.39
CA GLN A 111 -40.07 -0.48 8.96
C GLN A 111 -40.16 -0.34 10.49
N ASN A 112 -39.01 -0.33 11.17
CA ASN A 112 -38.95 -0.18 12.62
C ASN A 112 -39.53 1.19 13.06
N LEU A 113 -39.13 2.27 12.38
CA LEU A 113 -39.65 3.62 12.65
C LEU A 113 -41.16 3.70 12.43
N LEU A 114 -41.67 3.11 11.34
CA LEU A 114 -43.10 3.09 11.07
C LEU A 114 -43.87 2.30 12.14
N GLN A 115 -43.32 1.19 12.63
CA GLN A 115 -43.93 0.41 13.71
C GLN A 115 -43.99 1.21 15.03
N GLU A 116 -42.95 1.98 15.33
CA GLU A 116 -42.94 2.90 16.48
C GLU A 116 -44.00 4.00 16.34
N GLU A 117 -44.15 4.58 15.15
CA GLU A 117 -45.20 5.57 14.86
C GLU A 117 -46.62 4.99 14.94
N VAL A 118 -46.80 3.69 14.68
CA VAL A 118 -48.08 3.00 14.90
C VAL A 118 -48.35 2.88 16.39
N ALA A 119 -47.38 2.40 17.17
CA ALA A 119 -47.52 2.26 18.62
C ALA A 119 -47.81 3.62 19.30
N ARG A 120 -47.09 4.68 18.90
CA ARG A 120 -47.32 6.03 19.43
C ARG A 120 -48.71 6.58 19.08
N ALA A 121 -49.21 6.28 17.88
CA ALA A 121 -50.58 6.68 17.50
C ALA A 121 -51.65 5.90 18.28
N GLU A 122 -51.37 4.65 18.64
CA GLU A 122 -52.23 3.83 19.50
C GLU A 122 -52.29 4.40 20.92
N GLU A 123 -51.13 4.59 21.54
CA GLU A 123 -50.97 5.20 22.87
C GLU A 123 -51.66 6.57 22.93
N HIS A 124 -51.46 7.43 21.93
CA HIS A 124 -52.12 8.73 21.88
C HIS A 124 -53.65 8.61 21.82
N SER A 125 -54.19 7.61 21.11
CA SER A 125 -55.64 7.38 21.12
C SER A 125 -56.15 6.88 22.47
N GLU A 126 -55.36 6.10 23.19
CA GLU A 126 -55.66 5.65 24.56
C GLU A 126 -55.64 6.81 25.56
N GLU A 127 -54.65 7.70 25.47
CA GLU A 127 -54.59 8.92 26.30
C GLU A 127 -55.83 9.82 26.10
N LEU A 128 -56.29 9.98 24.86
CA LEU A 128 -57.51 10.75 24.57
C LEU A 128 -58.75 10.09 25.17
N LEU A 129 -58.81 8.76 25.12
CA LEU A 129 -59.89 8.00 25.74
C LEU A 129 -59.89 8.14 27.26
N GLU A 130 -58.72 8.02 27.89
CA GLU A 130 -58.56 8.18 29.34
C GLU A 130 -59.00 9.56 29.81
N LYS A 131 -58.53 10.64 29.16
CA LYS A 131 -58.95 12.01 29.47
C LYS A 131 -60.45 12.22 29.36
N PHE A 132 -61.10 11.61 28.37
CA PHE A 132 -62.55 11.66 28.24
C PHE A 132 -63.26 10.91 29.37
N MET A 133 -62.78 9.72 29.75
CA MET A 133 -63.34 8.92 30.84
C MET A 133 -63.19 9.60 32.21
N GLU A 134 -62.14 10.41 32.38
CA GLU A 134 -61.93 11.27 33.56
C GLU A 134 -62.82 12.52 33.56
N GLY A 135 -63.54 12.81 32.47
CA GLY A 135 -64.37 14.00 32.33
C GLY A 135 -63.58 15.29 32.04
N ASN A 136 -62.31 15.18 31.63
CA ASN A 136 -61.44 16.32 31.35
C ASN A 136 -61.71 16.98 29.97
N VAL A 137 -62.52 16.34 29.13
CA VAL A 137 -62.78 16.77 27.74
C VAL A 137 -64.27 16.61 27.42
N SER A 138 -64.83 17.51 26.61
CA SER A 138 -66.23 17.40 26.17
C SER A 138 -66.43 16.27 25.15
N LEU A 139 -67.67 15.81 24.98
CA LEU A 139 -68.01 14.77 24.00
C LEU A 139 -67.64 15.18 22.57
N ASP A 140 -67.98 16.40 22.16
CA ASP A 140 -67.73 16.86 20.79
C ASP A 140 -66.22 16.96 20.51
N GLU A 141 -65.45 17.51 21.44
CA GLU A 141 -63.98 17.61 21.32
C GLU A 141 -63.30 16.22 21.34
N PHE A 142 -63.80 15.30 22.17
CA PHE A 142 -63.33 13.92 22.15
C PHE A 142 -63.59 13.25 20.81
N LEU A 143 -64.81 13.36 20.26
CA LEU A 143 -65.16 12.72 18.99
C LEU A 143 -64.26 13.21 17.85
N ASP A 144 -64.04 14.53 17.75
CA ASP A 144 -63.18 15.11 16.70
C ASP A 144 -61.73 14.65 16.83
N SER A 145 -61.14 14.76 18.03
CA SER A 145 -59.73 14.41 18.28
C SER A 145 -59.48 12.91 18.18
N PHE A 146 -60.35 12.07 18.77
CA PHE A 146 -60.20 10.63 18.78
C PHE A 146 -60.38 10.03 17.39
N GLN A 147 -61.38 10.48 16.60
CA GLN A 147 -61.55 10.00 15.22
C GLN A 147 -60.33 10.34 14.35
N SER A 148 -59.80 11.56 14.48
CA SER A 148 -58.59 11.99 13.77
C SER A 148 -57.37 11.13 14.16
N SER A 149 -57.19 10.88 15.46
CA SER A 149 -56.13 10.02 15.99
C SER A 149 -56.24 8.58 15.49
N ARG A 150 -57.42 7.95 15.60
CA ARG A 150 -57.67 6.59 15.11
C ARG A 150 -57.52 6.45 13.61
N LYS A 151 -57.94 7.45 12.83
CA LYS A 151 -57.70 7.49 11.38
C LYS A 151 -56.20 7.43 11.08
N THR A 152 -55.40 8.22 11.80
CA THR A 152 -53.94 8.23 11.66
C THR A 152 -53.33 6.87 12.02
N TYR A 153 -53.73 6.27 13.15
CA TYR A 153 -53.32 4.92 13.54
C TYR A 153 -53.62 3.89 12.44
N HIS A 154 -54.85 3.84 11.93
CA HIS A 154 -55.25 2.85 10.92
C HIS A 154 -54.50 3.02 9.60
N ILE A 155 -54.25 4.27 9.17
CA ILE A 155 -53.41 4.54 7.99
C ILE A 155 -51.99 4.01 8.19
N ARG A 156 -51.35 4.34 9.32
CA ARG A 156 -49.98 3.91 9.62
C ARG A 156 -49.88 2.39 9.74
N ARG A 157 -50.86 1.74 10.36
CA ARG A 157 -50.93 0.28 10.50
C ARG A 157 -51.04 -0.40 9.14
N ALA A 158 -51.92 0.07 8.26
CA ALA A 158 -52.03 -0.45 6.91
C ALA A 158 -50.73 -0.26 6.10
N GLN A 159 -50.06 0.89 6.27
CA GLN A 159 -48.74 1.15 5.67
C GLN A 159 -47.67 0.18 6.20
N ALA A 160 -47.67 -0.11 7.50
CA ALA A 160 -46.71 -1.03 8.14
C ALA A 160 -46.91 -2.47 7.65
N GLU A 161 -48.16 -2.95 7.63
CA GLU A 161 -48.54 -4.25 7.08
C GLU A 161 -48.10 -4.35 5.61
N LYS A 162 -48.36 -3.31 4.81
CA LYS A 162 -47.96 -3.31 3.39
C LYS A 162 -46.44 -3.33 3.19
N MET A 163 -45.70 -2.61 4.02
CA MET A 163 -44.24 -2.59 3.97
C MET A 163 -43.66 -3.97 4.35
N GLN A 164 -44.25 -4.64 5.34
CA GLN A 164 -43.87 -5.98 5.75
C GLN A 164 -44.08 -7.01 4.63
N GLU A 165 -45.22 -6.96 3.92
CA GLU A 165 -45.48 -7.82 2.76
C GLU A 165 -44.40 -7.64 1.69
N ILE A 166 -44.06 -6.40 1.33
CA ILE A 166 -43.04 -6.10 0.32
C ILE A 166 -41.67 -6.62 0.76
N ALA A 167 -41.31 -6.44 2.04
CA ALA A 167 -40.06 -6.94 2.59
C ALA A 167 -39.98 -8.48 2.54
N GLN A 168 -41.07 -9.18 2.84
CA GLN A 168 -41.14 -10.65 2.75
C GLN A 168 -41.06 -11.14 1.31
N ALA A 169 -41.75 -10.47 0.38
CA ALA A 169 -41.69 -10.79 -1.05
C ALA A 169 -40.25 -10.67 -1.61
N LYS A 170 -39.48 -9.66 -1.18
CA LYS A 170 -38.07 -9.52 -1.58
C LYS A 170 -37.14 -10.58 -1.01
N ARG A 171 -37.47 -11.15 0.16
CA ARG A 171 -36.67 -12.21 0.81
C ARG A 171 -36.91 -13.60 0.20
N GLN A 172 -38.00 -13.79 -0.53
CA GLN A 172 -38.22 -14.97 -1.34
C GLN A 172 -37.76 -14.67 -2.77
N PRO A 173 -36.48 -14.89 -3.14
CA PRO A 173 -36.09 -14.82 -4.53
C PRO A 173 -36.97 -15.83 -5.27
N SER A 174 -37.59 -15.38 -6.36
CA SER A 174 -38.34 -16.20 -7.30
C SER A 174 -37.64 -17.54 -7.49
N LYS A 175 -38.19 -18.59 -6.89
CA LYS A 175 -37.86 -19.97 -7.24
C LYS A 175 -38.32 -20.18 -8.68
N THR A 176 -37.42 -19.97 -9.63
CA THR A 176 -37.57 -20.38 -11.03
C THR A 176 -36.19 -20.73 -11.56
#